data_AF-A0A0F6W9E0-F1
#
_entry.id   AF-A0A0F6W9E0-F1
#
_cell.length_a   1.000
_cell.length_b   1.000
_cell.length_c   1.000
_cell.angle_alpha   90.00
_cell.angle_beta   90.00
_cell.angle_gamma   90.00
#
_symmetry.space_group_name_H-M   'P 1'
#
loop_
_entity.id
_entity.type
_entity.pdbx_description
1 polymer ?
#
loop_
_entity_poly.entity_id
_entity_poly.type
_entity_poly.pdbx_seq_one_letter_code
_entity_poly.pdbx_strand_id
1 'polypeptide(L)'
;MRSAFASLVVVLVAAALTGALVSVASTVEMPAVASAPSDAGVDAGSGPFVAFARDFAGFRRWERIAVEGAMVPIGAPEGPTYVYASGRAPEGASRWPVGTILVKSIEVGPPSAWTIHAMVKRGVPYNRAGTIGWEFFELRFPEGEEDAPVIVWRGPGPPSGHGYAAMHRDAGTEPVALVCNDCHAAAWQSDGAITPALSLR
;
A
#
# COMPACT_ATOMS: atom_id res chain seq x y z
N MET A 1 -0.29 9.39 -66.18
CA MET A 1 0.37 10.65 -66.59
C MET A 1 1.40 11.03 -65.53
N ARG A 2 2.68 11.06 -65.92
CA ARG A 2 3.82 11.90 -65.47
C ARG A 2 4.04 12.08 -63.95
N SER A 3 5.07 11.45 -63.37
CA SER A 3 6.41 12.04 -63.04
C SER A 3 6.36 13.00 -61.83
N ALA A 4 7.24 12.99 -60.83
CA ALA A 4 8.70 12.87 -60.90
C ALA A 4 9.35 12.47 -59.56
N PHE A 5 10.61 12.04 -59.70
CA PHE A 5 11.62 11.70 -58.70
C PHE A 5 12.17 12.92 -57.94
N ALA A 6 12.71 12.69 -56.74
CA ALA A 6 13.97 13.32 -56.31
C ALA A 6 14.66 12.51 -55.20
N SER A 7 15.86 12.01 -55.53
CA SER A 7 16.85 11.35 -54.68
C SER A 7 17.64 12.36 -53.84
N LEU A 8 18.14 11.95 -52.66
CA LEU A 8 19.41 12.45 -52.09
C LEU A 8 19.90 11.41 -51.05
N VAL A 9 20.78 10.49 -51.43
CA VAL A 9 22.25 10.52 -51.36
C VAL A 9 22.80 10.52 -49.92
N VAL A 10 23.52 9.42 -49.68
CA VAL A 10 24.24 8.92 -48.51
C VAL A 10 25.46 9.79 -48.15
N VAL A 11 25.75 9.94 -46.86
CA VAL A 11 27.14 10.06 -46.38
C VAL A 11 27.32 9.13 -45.18
N LEU A 12 27.97 7.99 -45.45
CA LEU A 12 28.61 7.10 -44.47
C LEU A 12 29.95 7.72 -44.09
N VAL A 13 30.19 7.92 -42.79
CA VAL A 13 31.55 8.14 -42.28
C VAL A 13 31.87 6.99 -41.34
N ALA A 14 32.64 6.03 -41.84
CA ALA A 14 33.33 5.03 -41.05
C ALA A 14 34.66 5.63 -40.60
N ALA A 15 34.85 5.78 -39.29
CA ALA A 15 36.15 6.07 -38.70
C ALA A 15 36.60 4.85 -37.89
N ALA A 16 37.56 4.11 -38.44
CA ALA A 16 38.29 3.09 -37.72
C ALA A 16 39.34 3.77 -36.83
N LEU A 17 39.30 3.47 -35.52
CA LEU A 17 40.37 3.82 -34.59
C LEU A 17 40.77 2.56 -33.83
N THR A 18 41.84 1.96 -34.32
CA THR A 18 42.67 0.98 -33.61
C THR A 18 43.42 1.70 -32.49
N GLY A 19 43.08 1.39 -31.23
CA GLY A 19 43.76 1.91 -30.04
C GLY A 19 44.08 0.77 -29.09
N ALA A 20 45.38 0.59 -28.81
CA ALA A 20 45.94 -0.51 -28.04
C ALA A 20 45.43 -0.57 -26.59
N LEU A 21 45.17 -1.80 -26.13
CA LEU A 21 44.91 -2.14 -24.74
C LEU A 21 46.19 -1.99 -23.91
N VAL A 22 46.25 -0.96 -23.06
CA VAL A 22 47.19 -0.90 -21.94
C VAL A 22 46.45 -1.38 -20.69
N SER A 23 46.78 -2.58 -20.22
CA SER A 23 46.24 -3.13 -18.98
C SER A 23 47.05 -2.59 -17.80
N VAL A 24 46.52 -1.60 -17.10
CA VAL A 24 47.10 -1.10 -15.84
C VAL A 24 46.47 -1.90 -14.72
N ALA A 25 47.24 -2.84 -14.15
CA ALA A 25 46.84 -3.54 -12.94
C ALA A 25 46.81 -2.57 -11.76
N SER A 26 45.63 -2.02 -11.46
CA SER A 26 45.39 -1.27 -10.24
C SER A 26 45.05 -2.26 -9.12
N THR A 27 45.93 -2.39 -8.15
CA THR A 27 45.61 -3.02 -6.86
C THR A 27 44.59 -2.15 -6.15
N VAL A 28 43.32 -2.51 -6.21
CA VAL A 28 42.29 -1.92 -5.36
C VAL A 28 42.41 -2.58 -3.99
N GLU A 29 42.99 -1.87 -3.03
CA GLU A 29 42.79 -2.17 -1.61
C GLU A 29 41.28 -2.12 -1.33
N MET A 30 40.71 -3.28 -1.04
CA MET A 30 39.34 -3.38 -0.53
C MET A 30 39.33 -2.80 0.88
N PRO A 31 38.65 -1.67 1.16
CA PRO A 31 38.42 -1.26 2.53
C PRO A 31 37.63 -2.37 3.23
N ALA A 32 38.03 -2.68 4.46
CA ALA A 32 37.32 -3.60 5.33
C ALA A 32 35.82 -3.29 5.29
N VAL A 33 35.02 -4.29 4.91
CA VAL A 33 33.56 -4.24 5.02
C VAL A 33 33.23 -3.99 6.49
N ALA A 34 32.96 -2.73 6.81
CA ALA A 34 32.28 -2.38 8.04
C ALA A 34 30.94 -3.10 7.98
N SER A 35 30.74 -4.05 8.90
CA SER A 35 29.48 -4.74 9.08
C SER A 35 28.38 -3.70 9.16
N ALA A 36 27.46 -3.72 8.19
CA ALA A 36 26.27 -2.89 8.24
C ALA A 36 25.56 -3.12 9.59
N PRO A 37 24.99 -2.07 10.21
CA PRO A 37 24.14 -2.27 11.37
C PRO A 37 23.05 -3.25 10.96
N SER A 38 23.02 -4.37 11.66
CA SER A 38 22.02 -5.41 11.51
C SER A 38 20.65 -4.75 11.66
N ASP A 39 19.72 -5.04 10.75
CA ASP A 39 18.30 -4.74 10.88
C ASP A 39 17.82 -5.19 12.26
N ALA A 40 17.86 -4.28 13.23
CA ALA A 40 17.18 -4.43 14.50
C ALA A 40 15.69 -4.06 14.31
N GLY A 41 15.10 -4.54 13.22
CA GLY A 41 13.67 -4.71 13.09
C GLY A 41 13.33 -6.03 13.75
N VAL A 42 13.20 -6.01 15.08
CA VAL A 42 12.65 -7.13 15.85
C VAL A 42 11.35 -7.59 15.18
N ASP A 43 11.39 -8.79 14.61
CA ASP A 43 10.22 -9.57 14.21
C ASP A 43 9.32 -9.76 15.44
N ALA A 44 8.46 -8.80 15.74
CA ALA A 44 7.39 -8.96 16.71
C ALA A 44 6.33 -9.87 16.08
N GLY A 45 6.61 -11.18 16.13
CA GLY A 45 5.85 -12.27 15.53
C GLY A 45 6.59 -12.90 14.36
N SER A 46 7.42 -13.92 14.62
CA SER A 46 8.23 -14.64 13.62
C SER A 46 7.41 -15.48 12.61
N GLY A 47 6.12 -15.22 12.47
CA GLY A 47 5.19 -16.00 11.66
C GLY A 47 4.00 -15.16 11.20
N PRO A 48 3.26 -15.62 10.19
CA PRO A 48 2.14 -14.86 9.65
C PRO A 48 1.03 -14.67 10.69
N PHE A 49 0.42 -13.48 10.69
CA PHE A 49 -0.73 -13.16 11.54
C PHE A 49 -2.03 -13.19 10.75
N VAL A 50 -2.97 -14.04 11.16
CA VAL A 50 -4.31 -14.13 10.55
C VAL A 50 -5.32 -13.52 11.52
N ALA A 51 -5.81 -12.33 11.19
CA ALA A 51 -6.86 -11.66 11.96
C ALA A 51 -8.22 -12.39 11.88
N PHE A 52 -8.96 -12.36 12.97
CA PHE A 52 -10.35 -12.79 13.15
C PHE A 52 -11.17 -11.65 13.77
N ALA A 53 -12.50 -11.78 13.79
CA ALA A 53 -13.40 -10.74 14.31
C ALA A 53 -13.02 -10.25 15.73
N ARG A 54 -12.60 -11.17 16.60
CA ARG A 54 -12.14 -10.87 17.97
C ARG A 54 -10.96 -9.91 18.03
N ASP A 55 -10.11 -9.87 17.00
CA ASP A 55 -8.91 -9.02 16.98
C ASP A 55 -9.27 -7.56 16.68
N PHE A 56 -10.48 -7.32 16.17
CA PHE A 56 -11.04 -5.98 15.98
C PHE A 56 -11.93 -5.53 17.15
N ALA A 57 -12.20 -6.40 18.13
CA ALA A 57 -13.07 -6.07 19.25
C ALA A 57 -12.51 -4.90 20.06
N GLY A 58 -13.33 -3.87 20.28
CA GLY A 58 -12.95 -2.69 21.03
C GLY A 58 -11.96 -1.76 20.33
N PHE A 59 -11.78 -1.83 19.00
CA PHE A 59 -10.85 -0.97 18.27
C PHE A 59 -11.08 0.53 18.51
N ARG A 60 -12.32 0.92 18.86
CA ARG A 60 -12.69 2.31 19.18
C ARG A 60 -11.93 2.89 20.37
N ARG A 61 -11.31 2.04 21.21
CA ARG A 61 -10.46 2.43 22.34
C ARG A 61 -8.99 2.55 21.99
N TRP A 62 -8.59 2.17 20.78
CA TRP A 62 -7.21 2.32 20.32
C TRP A 62 -6.89 3.79 20.04
N GLU A 63 -5.63 4.06 19.69
CA GLU A 63 -5.22 5.40 19.29
C GLU A 63 -6.04 5.85 18.07
N ARG A 64 -6.80 6.93 18.24
CA ARG A 64 -7.69 7.50 17.22
C ARG A 64 -7.04 8.71 16.56
N ILE A 65 -6.84 8.62 15.26
CA ILE A 65 -6.14 9.62 14.46
C ILE A 65 -7.13 10.20 13.45
N ALA A 66 -7.32 11.51 13.47
CA ALA A 66 -8.15 12.19 12.48
C ALA A 66 -7.53 12.07 11.09
N VAL A 67 -8.36 11.74 10.10
CA VAL A 67 -7.97 11.74 8.69
C VAL A 67 -8.56 12.98 8.04
N GLU A 68 -7.68 13.90 7.64
CA GLU A 68 -8.09 15.12 6.95
C GLU A 68 -8.16 14.92 5.42
N GLY A 69 -9.13 15.55 4.77
CA GLY A 69 -9.20 15.67 3.31
C GLY A 69 -9.75 14.47 2.52
N ALA A 70 -9.51 14.47 1.20
CA ALA A 70 -10.06 13.55 0.19
C ALA A 70 -9.49 12.11 0.25
N MET A 71 -8.94 11.71 1.40
CA MET A 71 -8.44 10.36 1.63
C MET A 71 -9.56 9.34 1.79
N VAL A 72 -10.82 9.78 1.79
CA VAL A 72 -12.00 8.94 1.86
C VAL A 72 -12.18 8.20 0.52
N PRO A 73 -12.53 6.90 0.55
CA PRO A 73 -12.80 6.18 -0.69
C PRO A 73 -13.94 6.80 -1.50
N ILE A 74 -13.84 6.74 -2.83
CA ILE A 74 -14.85 7.30 -3.74
C ILE A 74 -16.20 6.61 -3.52
N GLY A 75 -17.25 7.40 -3.33
CA GLY A 75 -18.61 6.91 -3.08
C GLY A 75 -18.93 6.59 -1.62
N ALA A 76 -17.95 6.70 -0.70
CA ALA A 76 -18.25 6.63 0.72
C ALA A 76 -18.96 7.91 1.18
N PRO A 77 -19.81 7.85 2.24
CA PRO A 77 -20.50 9.04 2.73
C PRO A 77 -19.49 10.10 3.19
N GLU A 78 -19.83 11.37 3.01
CA GLU A 78 -19.06 12.46 3.62
C GLU A 78 -19.28 12.44 5.14
N GLY A 79 -18.20 12.51 5.91
CA GLY A 79 -18.30 12.55 7.36
C GLY A 79 -16.95 12.51 8.08
N PRO A 80 -16.96 12.66 9.42
CA PRO A 80 -15.77 12.54 10.24
C PRO A 80 -15.07 11.20 10.00
N THR A 81 -13.81 11.25 9.57
CA THR A 81 -13.03 10.07 9.19
C THR A 81 -11.86 9.89 10.15
N TYR A 82 -11.66 8.66 10.62
CA TYR A 82 -10.59 8.33 11.58
C TYR A 82 -9.87 7.06 11.18
N VAL A 83 -8.62 6.94 11.61
CA VAL A 83 -7.90 5.67 11.69
C VAL A 83 -7.65 5.35 13.16
N TYR A 84 -7.98 4.12 13.55
CA TYR A 84 -7.68 3.52 14.84
C TYR A 84 -6.53 2.54 14.66
N ALA A 85 -5.44 2.73 15.40
CA ALA A 85 -4.23 1.92 15.27
C ALA A 85 -4.01 1.03 16.50
N SER A 86 -3.90 -0.29 16.32
CA SER A 86 -3.61 -1.22 17.42
C SER A 86 -2.24 -0.97 18.06
N GLY A 87 -1.35 -0.30 17.34
CA GLY A 87 -0.06 0.18 17.81
C GLY A 87 0.61 1.05 16.75
N ARG A 88 1.66 1.77 17.14
CA ARG A 88 2.53 2.52 16.22
C ARG A 88 3.67 1.63 15.74
N ALA A 89 4.15 1.90 14.53
CA ALA A 89 5.45 1.37 14.12
C ALA A 89 6.55 1.96 15.03
N PRO A 90 7.60 1.19 15.33
CA PRO A 90 8.77 1.73 16.02
C PRO A 90 9.37 2.93 15.28
N GLU A 91 10.01 3.84 16.01
CA GLU A 91 10.71 4.96 15.38
C GLU A 91 11.83 4.45 14.46
N GLY A 92 11.93 5.01 13.25
CA GLY A 92 12.88 4.58 12.23
C GLY A 92 12.52 3.28 11.50
N ALA A 93 11.34 2.71 11.77
CA ALA A 93 10.92 1.48 11.10
C ALA A 93 10.57 1.75 9.63
N SER A 94 11.14 0.95 8.73
CA SER A 94 10.81 0.95 7.29
C SER A 94 9.59 0.10 6.95
N ARG A 95 9.08 -0.69 7.91
CA ARG A 95 7.88 -1.52 7.78
C ARG A 95 7.05 -1.54 9.05
N TRP A 96 5.75 -1.79 8.89
CA TRP A 96 4.89 -2.06 10.02
C TRP A 96 5.14 -3.46 10.60
N PRO A 97 5.12 -3.63 11.93
CA PRO A 97 5.20 -4.95 12.56
C PRO A 97 4.06 -5.87 12.12
N VAL A 98 4.36 -7.16 11.95
CA VAL A 98 3.33 -8.18 11.75
C VAL A 98 2.35 -8.17 12.93
N GLY A 99 1.06 -8.30 12.65
CA GLY A 99 -0.02 -8.15 13.64
C GLY A 99 -0.51 -6.72 13.85
N THR A 100 0.10 -5.71 13.22
CA THR A 100 -0.47 -4.36 13.21
C THR A 100 -1.86 -4.37 12.56
N ILE A 101 -2.82 -3.70 13.19
CA ILE A 101 -4.18 -3.51 12.70
C ILE A 101 -4.46 -2.02 12.62
N LEU A 102 -4.89 -1.56 11.44
CA LEU A 102 -5.37 -0.21 11.22
C LEU A 102 -6.84 -0.29 10.79
N VAL A 103 -7.74 0.30 11.58
CA VAL A 103 -9.17 0.36 11.26
C VAL A 103 -9.53 1.79 10.87
N LYS A 104 -10.02 1.98 9.66
CA LYS A 104 -10.53 3.26 9.18
C LYS A 104 -12.05 3.29 9.29
N SER A 105 -12.60 4.34 9.89
CA SER A 105 -14.04 4.58 9.98
C SER A 105 -14.43 5.89 9.31
N ILE A 106 -15.67 5.93 8.81
CA ILE A 106 -16.42 7.15 8.52
C ILE A 106 -17.65 7.13 9.41
N GLU A 107 -17.72 8.08 10.34
CA GLU A 107 -18.61 8.03 11.50
C GLU A 107 -19.85 8.91 11.31
N VAL A 108 -20.76 8.44 10.45
CA VAL A 108 -22.05 9.08 10.20
C VAL A 108 -23.17 8.28 10.85
N GLY A 109 -23.87 8.88 11.82
CA GLY A 109 -24.96 8.24 12.54
C GLY A 109 -24.50 7.22 13.61
N PRO A 110 -25.35 6.24 13.99
CA PRO A 110 -25.00 5.24 14.99
C PRO A 110 -23.90 4.29 14.48
N PRO A 111 -23.12 3.62 15.37
CA PRO A 111 -22.01 2.75 14.95
C PRO A 111 -22.37 1.67 13.94
N SER A 112 -23.58 1.11 14.01
CA SER A 112 -24.10 0.14 13.04
C SER A 112 -24.27 0.67 11.62
N ALA A 113 -24.27 1.99 11.42
CA ALA A 113 -24.37 2.68 10.14
C ALA A 113 -23.02 3.21 9.62
N TRP A 114 -21.94 3.07 10.39
CA TRP A 114 -20.62 3.54 9.97
C TRP A 114 -20.08 2.71 8.80
N THR A 115 -19.32 3.36 7.93
CA THR A 115 -18.48 2.66 6.95
C THR A 115 -17.15 2.34 7.61
N ILE A 116 -16.80 1.05 7.71
CA ILE A 116 -15.61 0.61 8.43
C ILE A 116 -14.80 -0.35 7.55
N HIS A 117 -13.54 0.03 7.32
CA HIS A 117 -12.56 -0.81 6.64
C HIS A 117 -11.37 -1.02 7.54
N ALA A 118 -10.66 -2.13 7.37
CA ALA A 118 -9.42 -2.35 8.08
C ALA A 118 -8.35 -2.93 7.18
N MET A 119 -7.10 -2.75 7.60
CA MET A 119 -5.96 -3.45 7.04
C MET A 119 -5.12 -4.05 8.17
N VAL A 120 -4.63 -5.26 7.94
CA VAL A 120 -3.84 -6.03 8.91
C VAL A 120 -2.53 -6.46 8.28
N LYS A 121 -1.42 -6.22 8.99
CA LYS A 121 -0.10 -6.69 8.58
C LYS A 121 0.00 -8.18 8.87
N ARG A 122 -0.43 -8.99 7.92
CA ARG A 122 -0.36 -10.46 7.97
C ARG A 122 1.06 -11.00 7.85
N GLY A 123 1.94 -10.26 7.17
CA GLY A 123 3.31 -10.68 6.88
C GLY A 123 3.46 -11.39 5.54
N VAL A 124 4.71 -11.58 5.10
CA VAL A 124 5.04 -12.25 3.84
C VAL A 124 4.82 -13.77 3.94
N PRO A 125 4.43 -14.46 2.85
CA PRO A 125 4.33 -14.00 1.46
C PRO A 125 2.92 -13.54 1.06
N TYR A 126 2.07 -13.05 1.97
CA TYR A 126 0.73 -12.62 1.59
C TYR A 126 0.77 -11.40 0.64
N ASN A 127 -0.12 -11.35 -0.35
CA ASN A 127 -0.35 -10.20 -1.23
C ASN A 127 0.90 -9.63 -1.95
N ARG A 128 1.76 -10.51 -2.49
CA ARG A 128 3.04 -10.13 -3.15
C ARG A 128 2.90 -9.22 -4.36
N ALA A 129 1.75 -9.26 -5.04
CA ALA A 129 1.51 -8.51 -6.26
C ALA A 129 0.90 -7.12 -6.01
N GLY A 130 0.65 -6.74 -4.75
CA GLY A 130 0.13 -5.42 -4.39
C GLY A 130 0.72 -4.94 -3.08
N THR A 131 -0.13 -4.70 -2.07
CA THR A 131 0.30 -4.21 -0.76
C THR A 131 0.92 -5.35 0.05
N ILE A 132 2.23 -5.54 -0.12
CA ILE A 132 2.96 -6.72 0.38
C ILE A 132 2.76 -6.94 1.88
N GLY A 133 2.30 -8.14 2.22
CA GLY A 133 2.07 -8.59 3.58
C GLY A 133 0.84 -7.99 4.27
N TRP A 134 0.00 -7.24 3.54
CA TRP A 134 -1.24 -6.66 4.06
C TRP A 134 -2.48 -7.37 3.53
N GLU A 135 -3.43 -7.58 4.42
CA GLU A 135 -4.79 -8.06 4.11
C GLU A 135 -5.81 -6.98 4.47
N PHE A 136 -6.82 -6.81 3.64
CA PHE A 136 -7.88 -5.80 3.78
C PHE A 136 -9.18 -6.44 4.22
N PHE A 137 -10.01 -5.66 4.91
CA PHE A 137 -11.27 -6.11 5.51
C PHE A 137 -12.32 -5.01 5.37
N GLU A 138 -13.58 -5.43 5.23
CA GLU A 138 -14.73 -4.61 5.59
C GLU A 138 -15.34 -5.16 6.88
N LEU A 139 -15.68 -4.24 7.78
CA LEU A 139 -16.23 -4.54 9.09
C LEU A 139 -17.61 -3.89 9.24
N ARG A 140 -18.44 -4.49 10.08
CA ARG A 140 -19.73 -3.94 10.47
C ARG A 140 -20.00 -4.19 11.94
N PHE A 141 -20.57 -3.21 12.63
CA PHE A 141 -21.18 -3.46 13.94
C PHE A 141 -22.58 -4.08 13.75
N PRO A 142 -22.85 -5.28 14.30
CA PRO A 142 -24.22 -5.79 14.39
C PRO A 142 -25.12 -4.80 15.13
N GLU A 143 -26.42 -4.86 14.87
CA GLU A 143 -27.37 -3.99 15.56
C GLU A 143 -27.37 -4.28 17.07
N GLY A 144 -27.24 -3.23 17.88
CA GLY A 144 -27.12 -3.34 19.34
C GLY A 144 -25.72 -3.72 19.87
N GLU A 145 -24.74 -3.97 19.00
CA GLU A 145 -23.39 -4.40 19.37
C GLU A 145 -22.33 -3.39 18.92
N GLU A 146 -21.93 -2.48 19.81
CA GLU A 146 -21.06 -1.34 19.44
C GLU A 146 -19.54 -1.58 19.60
N ASP A 147 -19.16 -2.74 20.14
CA ASP A 147 -17.76 -3.05 20.50
C ASP A 147 -17.24 -4.35 19.86
N ALA A 148 -18.11 -5.09 19.17
CA ALA A 148 -17.79 -6.40 18.57
C ALA A 148 -18.11 -6.38 17.07
N PRO A 149 -17.27 -5.75 16.22
CA PRO A 149 -17.52 -5.75 14.79
C PRO A 149 -17.37 -7.17 14.22
N VAL A 150 -18.16 -7.47 13.20
CA VAL A 150 -18.05 -8.69 12.39
C VAL A 150 -17.33 -8.38 11.08
N ILE A 151 -16.64 -9.39 10.53
CA ILE A 151 -15.99 -9.30 9.22
C ILE A 151 -17.05 -9.54 8.15
N VAL A 152 -17.28 -8.55 7.28
CA VAL A 152 -18.16 -8.67 6.11
C VAL A 152 -17.43 -9.36 4.97
N TRP A 153 -16.20 -8.91 4.68
CA TRP A 153 -15.28 -9.59 3.77
C TRP A 153 -13.83 -9.35 4.17
N ARG A 154 -12.93 -10.18 3.64
CA ARG A 154 -11.48 -10.03 3.77
C ARG A 154 -10.75 -10.49 2.50
N GLY A 155 -9.57 -9.94 2.23
CA GLY A 155 -8.75 -10.32 1.10
C GLY A 155 -7.77 -9.24 0.62
N PRO A 156 -7.14 -9.40 -0.55
CA PRO A 156 -6.36 -8.33 -1.18
C PRO A 156 -7.25 -7.15 -1.62
N GLY A 157 -8.55 -7.36 -1.77
CA GLY A 157 -9.54 -6.34 -2.09
C GLY A 157 -10.95 -6.91 -1.92
N PRO A 158 -11.98 -6.06 -2.09
CA PRO A 158 -13.36 -6.49 -1.98
C PRO A 158 -13.73 -7.54 -3.05
N PRO A 159 -14.69 -8.44 -2.76
CA PRO A 159 -15.28 -9.30 -3.79
C PRO A 159 -15.85 -8.49 -4.96
N SER A 160 -15.99 -9.12 -6.13
CA SER A 160 -16.63 -8.48 -7.29
C SER A 160 -18.02 -7.96 -6.92
N GLY A 161 -18.33 -6.71 -7.29
CA GLY A 161 -19.59 -6.04 -6.94
C GLY A 161 -19.61 -5.36 -5.56
N HIS A 162 -18.55 -5.50 -4.75
CA HIS A 162 -18.42 -4.89 -3.41
C HIS A 162 -17.30 -3.82 -3.34
N GLY A 163 -16.78 -3.39 -4.50
CA GLY A 163 -15.76 -2.34 -4.60
C GLY A 163 -16.31 -0.95 -4.40
N TYR A 164 -15.42 0.01 -4.11
CA TYR A 164 -15.74 1.42 -4.17
C TYR A 164 -16.22 1.79 -5.58
N ALA A 165 -17.19 2.71 -5.66
CA ALA A 165 -17.64 3.21 -6.95
C ALA A 165 -16.42 3.69 -7.74
N ALA A 166 -16.23 3.14 -8.93
CA ALA A 166 -15.09 3.43 -9.78
C ALA A 166 -14.88 4.93 -10.00
N MET A 167 -13.64 5.32 -10.30
CA MET A 167 -13.36 6.64 -10.84
C MET A 167 -14.17 6.86 -12.12
N HIS A 168 -15.27 7.62 -12.04
CA HIS A 168 -15.80 8.32 -13.20
C HIS A 168 -15.47 9.80 -13.09
N ARG A 169 -14.43 10.19 -13.83
CA ARG A 169 -14.60 11.37 -14.69
C ARG A 169 -14.25 11.10 -16.15
N ASP A 170 -13.35 10.15 -16.46
CA ASP A 170 -12.94 9.89 -17.85
C ASP A 170 -12.74 8.41 -18.25
N ALA A 171 -13.06 7.42 -17.39
CA ALA A 171 -12.80 6.00 -17.65
C ALA A 171 -14.04 5.23 -18.16
N GLY A 172 -14.31 5.29 -19.46
CA GLY A 172 -15.19 4.33 -20.18
C GLY A 172 -16.61 4.11 -19.63
N THR A 173 -17.34 3.12 -20.16
CA THR A 173 -18.69 2.73 -19.69
C THR A 173 -18.67 1.67 -18.59
N GLU A 174 -17.49 1.15 -18.23
CA GLU A 174 -17.34 0.10 -17.24
C GLU A 174 -16.59 0.64 -16.02
N PRO A 175 -17.22 0.63 -14.83
CA PRO A 175 -16.57 1.10 -13.62
C PRO A 175 -15.37 0.20 -13.28
N VAL A 176 -14.14 0.73 -13.40
CA VAL A 176 -12.93 0.07 -12.89
C VAL A 176 -12.94 0.18 -11.37
N ALA A 177 -13.24 -0.94 -10.69
CA ALA A 177 -13.17 -1.00 -9.23
C ALA A 177 -11.76 -0.59 -8.79
N LEU A 178 -11.64 0.56 -8.12
CA LEU A 178 -10.39 0.98 -7.50
C LEU A 178 -10.15 0.04 -6.32
N VAL A 179 -9.24 -0.92 -6.47
CA VAL A 179 -9.02 -1.96 -5.48
C VAL A 179 -8.15 -1.39 -4.36
N CYS A 180 -8.51 -1.62 -3.08
CA CYS A 180 -7.71 -1.22 -1.91
C CYS A 180 -6.22 -1.53 -2.11
N ASN A 181 -5.95 -2.70 -2.70
CA ASN A 181 -4.61 -3.17 -2.98
C ASN A 181 -3.75 -2.21 -3.79
N ASP A 182 -4.31 -1.60 -4.83
CA ASP A 182 -3.53 -0.87 -5.83
C ASP A 182 -3.14 0.50 -5.28
N CYS A 183 -4.08 1.20 -4.65
CA CYS A 183 -3.82 2.48 -4.00
C CYS A 183 -2.85 2.34 -2.83
N HIS A 184 -3.02 1.30 -2.01
CA HIS A 184 -2.12 1.06 -0.89
C HIS A 184 -0.74 0.57 -1.35
N ALA A 185 -0.63 -0.20 -2.43
CA ALA A 185 0.66 -0.58 -3.00
C ALA A 185 1.48 0.64 -3.46
N ALA A 186 0.81 1.70 -3.94
CA ALA A 186 1.47 2.95 -4.32
C ALA A 186 2.09 3.70 -3.12
N ALA A 187 1.61 3.46 -1.90
CA ALA A 187 2.16 4.04 -0.66
C ALA A 187 3.34 3.24 -0.09
N TRP A 188 4.21 2.72 -0.96
CA TRP A 188 5.33 1.84 -0.59
C TRP A 188 6.32 2.48 0.39
N GLN A 189 6.47 3.81 0.37
CA GLN A 189 7.32 4.56 1.30
C GLN A 189 6.84 4.51 2.75
N SER A 190 5.56 4.21 2.97
CA SER A 190 4.96 4.03 4.31
C SER A 190 4.43 2.61 4.48
N ASP A 191 5.03 1.65 3.76
CA ASP A 191 4.69 0.23 3.79
C ASP A 191 3.18 0.00 3.64
N GLY A 192 2.53 0.76 2.75
CA GLY A 192 1.11 0.64 2.43
C GLY A 192 0.16 1.50 3.27
N ALA A 193 0.61 2.16 4.33
CA ALA A 193 -0.23 3.08 5.09
C ALA A 193 -0.38 4.42 4.36
N ILE A 194 -1.61 4.79 3.99
CA ILE A 194 -1.93 6.07 3.35
C ILE A 194 -2.60 6.99 4.37
N THR A 195 -1.84 7.45 5.36
CA THR A 195 -2.28 8.48 6.31
C THR A 195 -1.02 9.20 6.77
N PRO A 196 -0.87 10.51 6.52
CA PRO A 196 0.39 11.22 6.80
C PRO A 196 0.86 11.09 8.25
N ALA A 197 -0.07 11.09 9.21
CA ALA A 197 0.23 10.90 10.62
C ALA A 197 0.77 9.48 10.94
N LEU A 198 0.62 8.51 10.03
CA LEU A 198 1.09 7.13 10.13
C LEU A 198 2.24 6.84 9.16
N SER A 199 2.81 7.86 8.49
CA SER A 199 3.94 7.67 7.61
C SER A 199 5.17 7.17 8.36
N LEU A 200 5.82 6.17 7.77
CA LEU A 200 7.10 5.66 8.24
C LEU A 200 8.23 6.63 7.85
N ARG A 201 9.32 6.63 8.60
CA ARG A 201 10.49 7.51 8.42
C ARG A 201 11.77 6.71 8.50
#